data_AF-A0AAW3MYG7-F1
#
_entry.id   AF-A0AAW3MYG7-F1
#
_cell.length_a   1.000
_cell.length_b   1.000
_cell.length_c   1.000
_cell.angle_alpha   90.00
_cell.angle_beta   90.00
_cell.angle_gamma   90.00
#
_symmetry.space_group_name_H-M   'P 1'
#
loop_
_entity.id
_entity.type
_entity.pdbx_description
1 polymer ?
#
loop_
_entity_poly.entity_id
_entity_poly.type
_entity_poly.pdbx_seq_one_letter_code
_entity_poly.pdbx_strand_id
1 'polypeptide(L)'
;MTTLNIALPHDKRPFCGPDVLAYYDGPQLFWLPCDGRRLLAVGLPDEAGHWPFLVVELTEDQAQAVEGNRITMRAVFLAASAKWVMRDYDAETLVLEPLEVIPEDWLPGDVLLRLEGGTS
;
A
#
# COMPACT_ATOMS: atom_id res chain seq x y z
N MET A 1 3.40 -2.69 18.64
CA MET A 1 3.78 -2.66 17.21
C MET A 1 5.04 -1.81 17.06
N THR A 2 5.98 -2.15 16.17
CA THR A 2 7.28 -1.47 16.08
C THR A 2 7.50 -0.82 14.73
N THR A 3 8.35 0.22 14.70
CA THR A 3 8.90 0.79 13.47
C THR A 3 9.60 -0.29 12.65
N LEU A 4 9.43 -0.25 11.33
CA LEU A 4 10.20 -1.09 10.42
C LEU A 4 11.07 -0.21 9.52
N ASN A 5 12.28 -0.69 9.28
CA ASN A 5 13.21 -0.07 8.35
C ASN A 5 13.43 -1.04 7.21
N ILE A 6 13.09 -0.64 5.99
CA ILE A 6 13.25 -1.46 4.80
C ILE A 6 14.32 -0.80 3.92
N ALA A 7 15.43 -1.52 3.75
CA ALA A 7 16.45 -1.16 2.77
C ALA A 7 15.99 -1.66 1.40
N LEU A 8 15.29 -0.80 0.65
CA LEU A 8 14.82 -1.09 -0.70
C LEU A 8 15.47 -0.11 -1.69
N PRO A 9 16.40 -0.53 -2.55
CA PRO A 9 17.01 0.34 -3.56
C PRO A 9 15.95 1.00 -4.46
N HIS A 10 16.21 2.24 -4.90
CA HIS A 10 15.27 2.99 -5.73
C HIS A 10 14.91 2.28 -7.05
N ASP A 11 15.86 1.56 -7.67
CA ASP A 11 15.62 0.79 -8.91
C ASP A 11 14.74 -0.46 -8.70
N LYS A 12 14.47 -0.84 -7.44
CA LYS A 12 13.61 -1.96 -7.04
C LYS A 12 12.26 -1.51 -6.49
N ARG A 13 12.05 -0.20 -6.37
CA ARG A 13 10.80 0.36 -5.87
C ARG A 13 9.75 0.33 -6.97
N PRO A 14 8.53 -0.15 -6.68
CA PRO A 14 7.41 0.02 -7.58
C PRO A 14 7.10 1.53 -7.68
N PHE A 15 7.49 2.14 -8.81
CA PHE A 15 7.17 3.53 -9.19
C PHE A 15 6.25 3.58 -10.42
N CYS A 16 6.40 2.61 -11.32
CA CYS A 16 5.58 2.40 -12.50
C CYS A 16 5.75 0.95 -12.99
N GLY A 17 4.76 0.42 -13.72
CA GLY A 17 4.82 -0.94 -14.28
C GLY A 17 3.71 -1.87 -13.77
N PRO A 18 3.75 -3.16 -14.14
CA PRO A 18 2.67 -4.12 -13.85
C PRO A 18 2.44 -4.38 -12.35
N ASP A 19 3.44 -4.09 -11.52
CA ASP A 19 3.37 -4.24 -10.05
C ASP A 19 2.74 -3.02 -9.35
N VAL A 20 2.46 -1.94 -10.10
CA VAL A 20 1.78 -0.73 -9.62
C VAL A 20 0.37 -0.71 -10.17
N LEU A 21 -0.60 -0.81 -9.26
CA LEU A 21 -2.01 -0.69 -9.56
C LEU A 21 -2.42 0.76 -9.34
N ALA A 22 -2.47 1.53 -10.43
CA ALA A 22 -3.00 2.88 -10.39
C ALA A 22 -4.53 2.78 -10.31
N TYR A 23 -5.12 3.19 -9.17
CA TYR A 23 -6.53 3.53 -9.18
C TYR A 23 -6.71 4.74 -10.10
N TYR A 24 -7.59 4.61 -11.12
CA TYR A 24 -7.97 5.68 -12.04
C TYR A 24 -8.28 6.98 -11.26
N ASP A 25 -7.56 8.08 -11.56
CA ASP A 25 -7.56 9.39 -10.87
C ASP A 25 -7.30 9.39 -9.34
N GLY A 26 -6.86 8.27 -8.77
CA GLY A 26 -6.67 8.07 -7.33
C GLY A 26 -5.24 7.78 -6.89
N PRO A 27 -5.02 7.48 -5.60
CA PRO A 27 -3.69 7.19 -5.06
C PRO A 27 -3.08 5.91 -5.64
N GLN A 28 -1.75 5.87 -5.76
CA GLN A 28 -0.99 4.69 -6.20
C GLN A 28 -1.14 3.53 -5.22
N LEU A 29 -1.39 2.31 -5.69
CA LEU A 29 -1.43 1.09 -4.88
C LEU A 29 -0.39 0.08 -5.37
N PHE A 30 0.42 -0.50 -4.48
CA PHE A 30 1.39 -1.53 -4.85
C PHE A 30 1.78 -2.41 -3.67
N TRP A 31 2.36 -3.58 -3.97
CA TRP A 31 3.01 -4.42 -2.97
C TRP A 31 4.44 -3.94 -2.72
N LEU A 32 4.78 -3.64 -1.48
CA LEU A 32 6.17 -3.36 -1.09
C LEU A 32 6.95 -4.67 -1.08
N PRO A 33 8.05 -4.78 -1.86
CA PRO A 33 8.87 -5.98 -1.91
C PRO A 33 9.65 -6.13 -0.59
N CYS A 34 9.10 -6.94 0.31
CA CYS A 34 9.69 -7.26 1.60
C CYS A 34 9.61 -8.77 1.80
N ASP A 35 10.77 -9.43 1.88
CA ASP A 35 10.84 -10.89 1.95
C ASP A 35 10.00 -11.45 3.11
N GLY A 36 9.10 -12.39 2.76
CA GLY A 36 8.24 -13.07 3.71
C GLY A 36 7.08 -12.23 4.26
N ARG A 37 6.84 -11.01 3.76
CA ARG A 37 5.77 -10.13 4.24
C ARG A 37 4.92 -9.60 3.10
N ARG A 38 3.60 -9.67 3.26
CA ARG A 38 2.62 -9.11 2.30
C ARG A 38 2.29 -7.69 2.70
N LEU A 39 3.14 -6.75 2.29
CA LEU A 39 2.97 -5.33 2.61
C LEU A 39 2.28 -4.61 1.46
N LEU A 40 1.06 -4.13 1.66
CA LEU A 40 0.31 -3.36 0.68
C LEU A 40 0.42 -1.87 1.01
N ALA A 41 0.88 -1.06 0.07
CA ALA A 41 1.03 0.38 0.20
C ALA A 41 0.01 1.09 -0.68
N VAL A 42 -0.68 2.09 -0.12
CA VAL A 42 -1.53 3.02 -0.86
C VAL A 42 -1.05 4.46 -0.63
N GLY A 43 -0.92 5.22 -1.71
CA GLY A 43 -0.61 6.64 -1.63
C GLY A 43 -1.66 7.39 -0.84
N LEU A 44 -1.23 8.39 -0.11
CA LEU A 44 -2.13 9.36 0.51
C LEU A 44 -2.09 10.67 -0.31
N PRO A 45 -3.10 11.54 -0.16
CA PRO A 45 -3.08 12.84 -0.82
C PRO A 45 -1.78 13.60 -0.54
N ASP A 46 -1.27 14.28 -1.57
CA ASP A 46 0.00 15.01 -1.51
C ASP A 46 -0.03 16.11 -0.44
N GLU A 47 0.89 16.03 0.53
CA GLU A 47 1.23 17.15 1.40
C GLU A 47 2.54 17.77 0.91
N ALA A 48 2.44 18.89 0.21
CA ALA A 48 3.57 19.74 -0.13
C ALA A 48 4.70 19.08 -0.96
N GLY A 49 4.36 18.19 -1.90
CA GLY A 49 5.29 17.58 -2.85
C GLY A 49 5.96 16.30 -2.34
N HIS A 50 5.58 15.81 -1.16
CA HIS A 50 5.99 14.51 -0.64
C HIS A 50 4.75 13.62 -0.57
N TRP A 51 4.84 12.43 -1.16
CA TRP A 51 3.73 11.48 -1.20
C TRP A 51 3.89 10.45 -0.07
N PRO A 52 3.21 10.63 1.08
CA PRO A 52 3.18 9.60 2.09
C PRO A 52 2.35 8.41 1.60
N PHE A 53 2.65 7.24 2.15
CA PHE A 53 1.93 6.01 1.88
C PHE A 53 1.42 5.41 3.18
N LEU A 54 0.16 5.00 3.18
CA LEU A 54 -0.38 4.10 4.19
C LEU A 54 -0.01 2.67 3.80
N VAL A 55 0.64 1.96 4.72
CA VAL A 55 1.14 0.60 4.49
C VAL A 55 0.50 -0.35 5.48
N VAL A 56 0.00 -1.47 4.99
CA VAL A 56 -0.60 -2.52 5.82
C VAL A 56 0.04 -3.86 5.55
N GLU A 57 0.16 -4.67 6.60
CA GLU A 57 0.54 -6.08 6.48
C GLU A 57 -0.72 -6.92 6.42
N LEU A 58 -0.78 -7.75 5.38
CA LEU A 58 -1.89 -8.64 5.09
C LEU A 58 -1.49 -10.08 5.36
N THR A 59 -2.47 -10.90 5.75
CA THR A 59 -2.30 -12.35 5.67
C THR A 59 -2.32 -12.82 4.22
N GLU A 60 -1.86 -14.04 3.95
CA GLU A 60 -1.91 -14.63 2.61
C GLU A 60 -3.35 -14.68 2.07
N ASP A 61 -4.33 -15.04 2.90
CA ASP A 61 -5.74 -15.06 2.53
C ASP A 61 -6.27 -13.66 2.16
N GLN A 62 -5.86 -12.63 2.91
CA GLN A 62 -6.24 -11.24 2.60
C GLN A 62 -5.60 -10.78 1.30
N ALA A 63 -4.32 -11.10 1.07
CA ALA A 63 -3.63 -10.76 -0.17
C ALA A 63 -4.31 -11.42 -1.38
N GLN A 64 -4.62 -12.71 -1.30
CA GLN A 64 -5.38 -13.43 -2.34
C GLN A 64 -6.81 -12.90 -2.52
N ALA A 65 -7.42 -12.35 -1.47
CA ALA A 65 -8.72 -11.70 -1.58
C ALA A 65 -8.63 -10.37 -2.33
N VAL A 66 -7.58 -9.58 -2.10
CA VAL A 66 -7.30 -8.34 -2.84
C VAL A 66 -7.02 -8.65 -4.31
N GLU A 67 -6.06 -9.55 -4.59
CA GLU A 67 -5.67 -9.94 -5.95
C GLU A 67 -6.83 -10.57 -6.74
N GLY A 68 -7.65 -11.40 -6.06
CA GLY A 68 -8.84 -12.01 -6.64
C GLY A 68 -10.07 -11.08 -6.69
N ASN A 69 -9.92 -9.83 -6.28
CA ASN A 69 -10.99 -8.83 -6.26
C ASN A 69 -12.25 -9.24 -5.46
N ARG A 70 -12.04 -9.85 -4.30
CA ARG A 70 -13.08 -10.40 -3.40
C ARG A 70 -13.29 -9.60 -2.13
N ILE A 71 -12.44 -8.61 -1.87
CA ILE A 71 -12.52 -7.72 -0.70
C ILE A 71 -12.33 -6.28 -1.17
N THR A 72 -13.04 -5.34 -0.53
CA THR A 72 -12.86 -3.93 -0.83
C THR A 72 -11.58 -3.40 -0.19
N MET A 73 -11.00 -2.37 -0.80
CA MET A 73 -9.81 -1.73 -0.29
C MET A 73 -10.05 -1.18 1.13
N ARG A 74 -11.19 -0.53 1.38
CA ARG A 74 -11.52 -0.08 2.74
C ARG A 74 -11.50 -1.23 3.74
N ALA A 75 -12.15 -2.35 3.43
CA ALA A 75 -12.22 -3.51 4.31
C ALA A 75 -10.84 -4.13 4.56
N VAL A 76 -9.97 -4.20 3.55
CA VAL A 76 -8.63 -4.78 3.72
C VAL A 76 -7.77 -3.95 4.67
N PHE A 77 -7.79 -2.62 4.55
CA PHE A 77 -7.00 -1.73 5.42
C PHE A 77 -7.53 -1.72 6.86
N LEU A 78 -8.85 -1.83 7.05
CA LEU A 78 -9.43 -1.93 8.38
C LEU A 78 -9.11 -3.26 9.07
N ALA A 79 -9.10 -4.37 8.32
CA ALA A 79 -8.87 -5.72 8.83
C ALA A 79 -7.39 -6.12 8.90
N ALA A 80 -6.46 -5.27 8.47
CA ALA A 80 -5.04 -5.55 8.48
C ALA A 80 -4.51 -5.80 9.90
N SER A 81 -3.59 -6.76 10.02
CA SER A 81 -2.98 -7.15 11.30
C SER A 81 -2.03 -6.09 11.84
N ALA A 82 -1.42 -5.32 10.95
CA ALA A 82 -0.49 -4.26 11.26
C ALA A 82 -0.54 -3.15 10.19
N LYS A 83 -0.36 -1.91 10.63
CA LYS A 83 -0.55 -0.67 9.86
C LYS A 83 0.56 0.33 10.17
N TRP A 84 1.10 0.97 9.15
CA TRP A 84 2.17 1.97 9.24
C TRP A 84 1.90 3.14 8.30
N VAL A 85 2.55 4.26 8.56
CA VAL A 85 2.76 5.33 7.59
C VAL A 85 4.21 5.34 7.14
N MET A 86 4.41 5.47 5.83
CA MET A 86 5.70 5.72 5.20
C MET A 86 5.68 7.15 4.67
N ARG A 87 6.44 8.06 5.27
CA ARG A 87 6.38 9.49 4.94
C ARG A 87 7.22 9.88 3.73
N ASP A 88 8.32 9.16 3.53
CA ASP A 88 9.30 9.47 2.51
C ASP A 88 9.62 8.20 1.71
N TYR A 89 8.97 8.08 0.56
CA TYR A 89 9.21 6.98 -0.38
C TYR A 89 10.46 7.20 -1.24
N ASP A 90 11.11 8.36 -1.14
CA ASP A 90 12.37 8.69 -1.80
C ASP A 90 13.58 8.60 -0.85
N ALA A 91 13.38 8.30 0.44
CA ALA A 91 14.47 8.08 1.37
C ALA A 91 15.28 6.83 0.98
N GLU A 92 16.60 6.80 1.19
CA GLU A 92 17.44 5.61 0.91
C GLU A 92 16.97 4.37 1.69
N THR A 93 16.50 4.58 2.93
CA THR A 93 15.86 3.56 3.75
C THR A 93 14.42 3.97 4.01
N LEU A 94 13.49 3.11 3.64
CA LEU A 94 12.07 3.33 3.88
C LEU A 94 11.76 3.09 5.35
N VAL A 95 11.25 4.13 6.02
CA VAL A 95 10.86 4.07 7.43
C VAL A 95 9.34 3.97 7.52
N LEU A 96 8.87 2.87 8.09
CA LEU A 96 7.47 2.59 8.35
C LEU A 96 7.19 2.84 9.84
N GLU A 97 6.51 3.95 10.13
CA GLU A 97 6.13 4.34 11.48
C GLU A 97 4.78 3.70 11.85
N PRO A 98 4.67 2.98 12.99
CA PRO A 98 3.47 2.23 13.31
C PRO A 98 2.28 3.15 13.60
N LEU A 99 1.08 2.72 13.18
CA LEU A 99 -0.19 3.37 13.46
C LEU A 99 -1.06 2.47 14.33
N GLU A 100 -1.60 3.01 15.42
CA GLU A 100 -2.60 2.29 16.23
C GLU A 100 -3.97 2.28 15.53
N VAL A 101 -4.34 3.41 14.93
CA VAL A 101 -5.60 3.61 14.22
C VAL A 101 -5.31 4.32 12.90
N ILE A 102 -5.97 3.90 11.83
CA ILE A 102 -5.90 4.59 10.54
C ILE A 102 -6.91 5.75 10.59
N PRO A 103 -6.49 7.00 10.35
CA PRO A 103 -7.42 8.12 10.19
C PRO A 103 -8.46 7.83 9.10
N GLU A 104 -9.71 8.22 9.34
CA GLU A 104 -10.82 7.92 8.45
C GLU A 104 -10.65 8.54 7.05
N ASP A 105 -10.03 9.71 6.97
CA ASP A 105 -9.69 10.45 5.77
C ASP A 105 -8.53 9.83 4.97
N TRP A 106 -7.76 8.91 5.57
CA TRP A 106 -6.69 8.17 4.90
C TRP A 106 -7.18 6.83 4.32
N LEU A 107 -8.35 6.37 4.74
CA LEU A 107 -8.87 5.10 4.27
C LEU A 107 -9.27 5.21 2.81
N PRO A 108 -8.91 4.21 1.98
CA PRO A 108 -9.44 4.13 0.63
C PRO A 108 -10.98 3.96 0.68
N GLY A 109 -11.62 4.30 -0.44
CA GLY A 109 -13.06 4.09 -0.61
C GLY A 109 -13.45 2.61 -0.51
N ASP A 110 -14.75 2.38 -0.35
CA ASP A 110 -15.32 1.02 -0.35
C ASP A 110 -15.43 0.49 -1.79
N VAL A 111 -14.27 0.21 -2.38
CA VAL A 111 -14.11 -0.17 -3.78
C VAL A 111 -13.30 -1.44 -3.91
N LEU A 112 -13.68 -2.24 -4.89
CA LEU A 112 -12.98 -3.43 -5.35
C LEU A 112 -11.76 -3.04 -6.21
N LEU A 113 -10.67 -3.80 -6.13
CA LEU A 113 -9.46 -3.60 -6.93
C LEU A 113 -9.79 -3.80 -8.41
N ARG A 114 -9.77 -2.72 -9.20
CA ARG A 114 -9.94 -2.80 -10.65
C ARG A 114 -8.58 -2.91 -11.31
N LEU A 115 -8.26 -4.09 -11.82
CA LEU A 115 -7.12 -4.30 -12.70
C LEU A 115 -7.51 -3.81 -14.11
N GLU A 116 -7.22 -2.56 -14.46
CA GLU A 116 -7.27 -2.15 -15.86
C GLU A 116 -6.02 -2.70 -16.56
N GLY A 117 -6.20 -3.75 -17.36
CA GLY A 117 -5.08 -4.44 -18.04
C GLY A 117 -5.34 -5.87 -18.51
N GLY A 118 -6.57 -6.38 -18.39
CA GLY A 118 -6.96 -7.60 -19.08
C GLY A 118 -7.17 -7.31 -20.57
N THR A 119 -6.16 -7.55 -21.40
CA THR A 119 -6.36 -7.67 -22.86
C THR A 119 -7.45 -8.72 -23.11
N SER A 120 -8.59 -8.27 -23.64
CA SER A 120 -9.46 -9.15 -24.44
C SER A 120 -8.80 -9.43 -25.78
#